data_AF-A0A0M9VKB0-F1
#
_entry.id   AF-A0A0M9VKB0-F1
#
_cell.length_a   1.000
_cell.length_b   1.000
_cell.length_c   1.000
_cell.angle_alpha   90.00
_cell.angle_beta   90.00
_cell.angle_gamma   90.00
#
_symmetry.space_group_name_H-M   'P 1'
#
loop_
_entity.id
_entity.type
_entity.pdbx_description
1 polymer ?
#
loop_
_entity_poly.entity_id
_entity_poly.type
_entity_poly.pdbx_seq_one_letter_code
_entity_poly.pdbx_strand_id
1 'polypeptide(L)'
;MGKTADAIAEGVAIATAAARLTVRNHILVETIAHGAPFDPAAFAPFARDTLIALADEQQQAGDLARRQAKKAWGRFSDPDGTHDYRDRDTRNLRKRRRQYVGVAKELRRRAEDPEAVRELVEHARDAAWGDVEANLQRRLTVEGMRPDLDPDYERMRAARMQSLRLVDLPRLAAHRRHVTAAAAEAAGDAPD
;
A
#
# COMPACT_ATOMS: atom_id res chain seq x y z
N MET A 1 -13.35 -3.73 28.36
CA MET A 1 -11.98 -3.54 27.83
C MET A 1 -11.62 -2.06 27.96
N GLY A 2 -10.36 -1.71 28.22
CA GLY A 2 -9.97 -0.31 28.49
C GLY A 2 -9.54 0.43 27.22
N LYS A 3 -9.75 1.76 27.14
CA LYS A 3 -9.44 2.64 25.99
C LYS A 3 -8.03 2.53 25.37
N THR A 4 -7.07 1.93 26.09
CA THR A 4 -5.72 1.68 25.55
C THR A 4 -5.64 0.35 24.82
N ALA A 5 -6.35 -0.67 25.28
CA ALA A 5 -6.42 -1.98 24.63
C ALA A 5 -7.13 -1.85 23.27
N ASP A 6 -8.23 -1.10 23.22
CA ASP A 6 -8.98 -0.86 21.98
C ASP A 6 -8.10 -0.16 20.92
N ALA A 7 -7.34 0.85 21.35
CA ALA A 7 -6.41 1.58 20.47
C ALA A 7 -5.23 0.71 19.98
N ILE A 8 -4.78 -0.26 20.80
CA ILE A 8 -3.77 -1.23 20.39
C ILE A 8 -4.38 -2.19 19.36
N ALA A 9 -5.57 -2.72 19.62
CA ALA A 9 -6.26 -3.63 18.70
C ALA A 9 -6.50 -2.97 17.34
N GLU A 10 -6.94 -1.71 17.32
CA GLU A 10 -7.08 -0.91 16.11
C GLU A 10 -5.74 -0.74 15.38
N GLY A 11 -4.67 -0.37 16.11
CA GLY A 11 -3.33 -0.23 15.52
C GLY A 11 -2.80 -1.54 14.93
N VAL A 12 -3.07 -2.67 15.58
CA VAL A 12 -2.73 -4.01 15.08
C VAL A 12 -3.53 -4.34 13.83
N ALA A 13 -4.81 -4.00 13.77
CA ALA A 13 -5.63 -4.22 12.57
C ALA A 13 -5.11 -3.43 11.37
N ILE A 14 -4.76 -2.15 11.57
CA ILE A 14 -4.17 -1.29 10.53
C ILE A 14 -2.82 -1.86 10.05
N ALA A 15 -1.91 -2.19 10.98
CA ALA A 15 -0.62 -2.75 10.62
C ALA A 15 -0.74 -4.11 9.91
N THR A 16 -1.67 -4.96 10.34
CA THR A 16 -1.94 -6.24 9.66
C THR A 16 -2.47 -6.03 8.24
N ALA A 17 -3.33 -5.03 8.03
CA ALA A 17 -3.80 -4.68 6.70
C ALA A 17 -2.68 -4.17 5.79
N ALA A 18 -1.74 -3.37 6.33
CA ALA A 18 -0.54 -2.94 5.62
C ALA A 18 0.37 -4.12 5.27
N ALA A 19 0.61 -5.03 6.22
CA ALA A 19 1.38 -6.25 5.97
C ALA A 19 0.77 -7.09 4.85
N ARG A 20 -0.56 -7.30 4.87
CA ARG A 20 -1.27 -8.02 3.81
C ARG A 20 -1.10 -7.37 2.45
N LEU A 21 -1.15 -6.04 2.37
CA LEU A 21 -0.91 -5.32 1.12
C LEU A 21 0.52 -5.55 0.59
N THR A 22 1.52 -5.47 1.47
CA THR A 22 2.93 -5.70 1.11
C THR A 22 3.15 -7.13 0.61
N VAL A 23 2.63 -8.13 1.34
CA VAL A 23 2.75 -9.56 0.97
C VAL A 23 2.00 -9.84 -0.34
N ARG A 24 0.80 -9.29 -0.52
CA ARG A 24 0.02 -9.39 -1.77
C ARG A 24 0.84 -8.90 -2.96
N ASN A 25 1.45 -7.72 -2.85
CA ASN A 25 2.26 -7.16 -3.93
C ASN A 25 3.46 -8.05 -4.25
N HIS A 26 4.11 -8.60 -3.22
CA HIS A 26 5.21 -9.54 -3.41
C HIS A 26 4.75 -10.83 -4.12
N ILE A 27 3.63 -11.43 -3.70
CA ILE A 27 3.04 -12.60 -4.37
C ILE A 27 2.77 -12.31 -5.85
N LEU A 28 2.15 -11.17 -6.17
CA LEU A 28 1.88 -10.79 -7.55
C LEU A 28 3.15 -10.69 -8.39
N VAL A 29 4.18 -10.02 -7.87
CA VAL A 29 5.46 -9.89 -8.58
C VAL A 29 6.10 -11.25 -8.80
N GLU A 30 6.25 -12.06 -7.75
CA GLU A 30 6.93 -13.36 -7.84
C GLU A 30 6.19 -14.35 -8.75
N THR A 31 4.86 -14.43 -8.63
CA THR A 31 4.07 -15.42 -9.38
C THR A 31 3.88 -15.04 -10.85
N ILE A 32 3.67 -13.75 -11.16
CA ILE A 32 3.42 -13.31 -12.53
C ILE A 32 4.73 -13.10 -13.29
N ALA A 33 5.76 -12.52 -12.66
CA ALA A 33 7.02 -12.25 -13.35
C ALA A 33 7.85 -13.52 -13.59
N HIS A 34 7.77 -14.51 -12.69
CA HIS A 34 8.58 -15.73 -12.78
C HIS A 34 7.80 -16.98 -13.21
N GLY A 35 6.47 -16.88 -13.38
CA GLY A 35 5.64 -17.99 -13.84
C GLY A 35 5.63 -19.20 -12.89
N ALA A 36 5.96 -18.98 -11.62
CA ALA A 36 6.10 -20.03 -10.62
C ALA A 36 4.74 -20.40 -10.00
N PRO A 37 4.51 -21.69 -9.65
CA PRO A 37 3.35 -22.09 -8.88
C PRO A 37 3.39 -21.44 -7.49
N PHE A 38 2.23 -21.06 -6.96
CA PHE A 38 2.12 -20.50 -5.61
C PHE A 38 2.35 -21.59 -4.55
N ASP A 39 3.37 -21.39 -3.71
CA ASP A 39 3.62 -22.17 -2.49
C ASP A 39 3.55 -21.26 -1.25
N PRO A 40 2.55 -21.43 -0.36
CA PRO A 40 2.42 -20.62 0.85
C PRO A 40 3.65 -20.67 1.75
N ALA A 41 4.36 -21.81 1.79
CA ALA A 41 5.54 -21.97 2.63
C ALA A 41 6.71 -21.10 2.16
N ALA A 42 6.81 -20.85 0.85
CA ALA A 42 7.84 -19.99 0.27
C ALA A 42 7.66 -18.51 0.64
N PHE A 43 6.41 -18.06 0.86
CA PHE A 43 6.10 -16.66 1.21
C PHE A 43 6.08 -16.40 2.73
N ALA A 44 6.03 -17.45 3.55
CA ALA A 44 6.00 -17.31 5.01
C ALA A 44 7.19 -16.52 5.60
N PRO A 45 8.46 -16.72 5.16
CA PRO A 45 9.58 -15.91 5.63
C PRO A 45 9.40 -14.42 5.35
N PHE A 46 8.99 -14.06 4.13
CA PHE A 46 8.75 -12.67 3.76
C PHE A 46 7.61 -12.03 4.57
N ALA A 47 6.52 -12.77 4.80
CA ALA A 47 5.42 -12.31 5.63
C ALA A 47 5.84 -12.08 7.09
N ARG A 48 6.65 -13.00 7.64
CA ARG A 48 7.24 -12.86 8.97
C ARG A 48 8.13 -11.62 9.06
N ASP A 49 9.03 -11.44 8.11
CA ASP A 49 9.95 -10.30 8.10
C ASP A 49 9.21 -8.97 7.93
N THR A 50 8.12 -8.96 7.14
CA THR A 50 7.22 -7.80 7.03
C THR A 50 6.58 -7.44 8.37
N LEU A 51 6.09 -8.42 9.14
CA LEU A 51 5.53 -8.18 10.47
C LEU A 51 6.57 -7.66 11.46
N ILE A 52 7.81 -8.18 11.39
CA ILE A 52 8.93 -7.72 12.22
C ILE A 52 9.32 -6.28 11.86
N ALA A 53 9.45 -5.96 10.57
CA ALA A 53 9.78 -4.62 10.12
C ALA A 53 8.74 -3.60 10.61
N LEU A 54 7.44 -3.90 10.45
CA LEU A 54 6.36 -3.07 10.98
C LEU A 54 6.43 -2.95 12.50
N ALA A 55 6.75 -4.03 13.22
CA ALA A 55 6.92 -3.97 14.67
C ALA A 55 8.08 -3.07 15.10
N ASP A 56 9.18 -3.07 14.34
CA ASP A 56 10.34 -2.21 14.59
C ASP A 56 10.01 -0.74 14.32
N GLU A 57 9.28 -0.44 13.24
CA GLU A 57 8.77 0.91 12.98
C GLU A 57 7.87 1.41 14.12
N GLN A 58 6.94 0.58 14.61
CA GLN A 58 6.10 0.94 15.75
C GLN A 58 6.94 1.16 17.01
N GLN A 59 7.98 0.35 17.25
CA GLN A 59 8.88 0.54 18.37
C GLN A 59 9.62 1.89 18.28
N GLN A 60 10.15 2.23 17.10
CA GLN A 60 10.83 3.51 16.85
C GLN A 60 9.89 4.71 17.06
N ALA A 61 8.63 4.61 16.61
CA ALA A 61 7.60 5.61 16.86
C ALA A 61 7.32 5.78 18.37
N GLY A 62 7.29 4.67 19.12
CA GLY A 62 7.20 4.68 20.58
C GLY A 62 8.38 5.39 21.25
N ASP A 63 9.60 5.14 20.80
CA ASP A 63 10.81 5.77 21.33
C ASP A 63 10.88 7.26 20.98
N LEU A 64 10.42 7.66 19.79
CA LEU A 64 10.25 9.06 19.42
C LEU A 64 9.26 9.76 20.36
N ALA A 65 8.08 9.15 20.60
CA ALA A 65 7.08 9.70 21.52
C ALA A 65 7.62 9.81 22.95
N ARG A 66 8.48 8.88 23.40
CA ARG A 66 9.17 8.95 24.68
C ARG A 66 10.12 10.15 24.75
N ARG A 67 10.95 10.35 23.71
CA ARG A 67 11.88 11.48 23.63
C ARG A 67 11.14 12.82 23.62
N GLN A 68 10.06 12.92 22.86
CA GLN A 68 9.20 14.11 22.81
C GLN A 68 8.56 14.39 24.17
N ALA A 69 8.05 13.37 24.87
CA ALA A 69 7.49 13.56 26.21
C ALA A 69 8.53 14.06 27.22
N LYS A 70 9.78 13.58 27.15
CA LYS A 70 10.86 14.05 28.02
C LYS A 70 11.24 15.50 27.72
N LYS A 71 11.25 15.91 26.45
CA LYS A 71 11.54 17.29 26.04
C LYS A 71 10.43 18.27 26.44
N ALA A 72 9.18 17.82 26.34
CA ALA A 72 8.00 18.63 26.66
C ALA A 72 7.78 18.79 28.17
N TRP A 73 8.26 17.84 28.98
CA TRP A 73 8.09 17.86 30.43
C TRP A 73 8.78 19.07 31.07
N GLY A 74 8.03 19.81 31.89
CA GLY A 74 8.50 21.03 32.55
C GLY A 74 8.50 22.28 31.66
N ARG A 75 8.18 22.14 30.36
CA ARG A 75 7.96 23.29 29.46
C ARG A 75 6.49 23.71 29.55
N PHE A 76 6.17 24.54 30.54
CA PHE A 76 4.81 25.06 30.78
C PHE A 76 4.27 25.83 29.56
N SER A 77 4.95 26.92 29.19
CA SER A 77 4.50 27.90 28.18
C SER A 77 5.63 28.44 27.29
N ASP A 78 6.88 27.99 27.47
CA ASP A 78 8.03 28.43 26.67
C ASP A 78 8.41 27.38 25.63
N PRO A 79 7.74 27.35 24.46
CA PRO A 79 8.24 26.62 23.30
C PRO A 79 9.33 27.44 22.59
N ASP A 80 10.39 26.75 22.15
CA ASP A 80 11.45 27.37 21.33
C ASP A 80 10.94 27.61 19.88
N GLY A 81 9.80 27.00 19.48
CA GLY A 81 9.12 27.25 18.20
C GLY A 81 7.63 26.82 18.14
N THR A 82 6.92 27.28 17.09
CA THR A 82 5.46 27.13 16.91
C THR A 82 4.94 25.68 16.91
N HIS A 83 5.81 24.70 16.65
CA HIS A 83 5.44 23.28 16.54
C HIS A 83 5.94 22.39 17.69
N ASP A 84 6.48 22.99 18.77
CA ASP A 84 6.99 22.21 19.89
C ASP A 84 5.89 21.71 20.83
N TYR A 85 6.01 20.43 21.22
CA TYR A 85 5.17 19.84 22.26
C TYR A 85 5.40 20.51 23.62
N ARG A 86 4.33 20.69 24.40
CA ARG A 86 4.33 21.34 25.72
C ARG A 86 4.03 20.37 26.85
N ASP A 87 4.18 20.81 28.09
CA ASP A 87 3.95 19.96 29.27
C ASP A 87 2.55 19.34 29.29
N ARG A 88 1.53 20.07 28.82
CA ARG A 88 0.14 19.56 28.65
C ARG A 88 0.04 18.35 27.70
N ASP A 89 0.94 18.22 26.73
CA ASP A 89 0.92 17.18 25.71
C ASP A 89 1.59 15.88 26.20
N THR A 90 2.37 15.94 27.29
CA THR A 90 3.10 14.80 27.85
C THR A 90 2.20 13.60 28.15
N ARG A 91 0.97 13.84 28.64
CA ARG A 91 -0.01 12.78 28.90
C ARG A 91 -0.45 12.08 27.61
N ASN A 92 -0.66 12.82 26.53
CA ASN A 92 -1.04 12.27 25.23
C ASN A 92 0.13 11.47 24.64
N LEU A 93 1.34 12.03 24.66
CA LEU A 93 2.56 11.36 24.18
C LEU A 93 2.82 10.05 24.94
N ARG A 94 2.61 10.02 26.26
CA ARG A 94 2.69 8.78 27.05
C ARG A 94 1.63 7.75 26.64
N LYS A 95 0.42 8.18 26.25
CA LYS A 95 -0.63 7.29 25.75
C LYS A 95 -0.25 6.73 24.38
N ARG A 96 0.18 7.57 23.43
CA ARG A 96 0.66 7.16 22.10
C ARG A 96 1.82 6.17 22.19
N ARG A 97 2.80 6.44 23.06
CA ARG A 97 3.90 5.49 23.32
C ARG A 97 3.40 4.10 23.73
N ARG A 98 2.45 4.02 24.67
CA ARG A 98 1.89 2.74 25.10
C ARG A 98 1.18 2.01 23.97
N GLN A 99 0.47 2.75 23.11
CA GLN A 99 -0.17 2.19 21.92
C GLN A 99 0.88 1.61 20.97
N TYR A 100 1.86 2.41 20.55
CA TYR A 100 2.92 1.98 19.64
C TYR A 100 3.68 0.75 20.15
N VAL A 101 4.10 0.76 21.41
CA VAL A 101 4.80 -0.38 22.03
C VAL A 101 3.88 -1.60 22.12
N GLY A 102 2.59 -1.41 22.40
CA GLY A 102 1.59 -2.48 22.44
C GLY A 102 1.40 -3.13 21.06
N VAL A 103 1.26 -2.32 20.01
CA VAL A 103 1.15 -2.80 18.62
C VAL A 103 2.43 -3.55 18.22
N ALA A 104 3.61 -2.98 18.50
CA ALA A 104 4.89 -3.62 18.21
C ALA A 104 5.02 -5.01 18.86
N LYS A 105 4.61 -5.14 20.12
CA LYS A 105 4.63 -6.42 20.84
C LYS A 105 3.72 -7.46 20.18
N GLU A 106 2.50 -7.05 19.83
CA GLU A 106 1.52 -7.95 19.21
C GLU A 106 1.94 -8.38 17.81
N LEU A 107 2.54 -7.49 17.00
CA LEU A 107 3.08 -7.84 15.69
C LEU A 107 4.23 -8.86 15.79
N ARG A 108 5.15 -8.70 16.75
CA ARG A 108 6.21 -9.71 17.00
C ARG A 108 5.62 -11.05 17.41
N ARG A 109 4.62 -11.05 18.30
CA ARG A 109 3.91 -12.28 18.70
C ARG A 109 3.30 -13.00 17.50
N ARG A 110 2.69 -12.26 16.57
CA ARG A 110 2.13 -12.83 15.33
C ARG A 110 3.21 -13.33 14.37
N ALA A 111 4.34 -12.65 14.29
CA ALA A 111 5.48 -13.07 13.46
C ALA A 111 6.12 -14.38 13.96
N GLU A 112 6.01 -14.66 15.27
CA GLU A 112 6.47 -15.90 15.90
C GLU A 112 5.45 -17.05 15.82
N ASP A 113 4.20 -16.75 15.45
CA ASP A 113 3.10 -17.70 15.36
C ASP A 113 2.94 -18.19 13.91
N PRO A 114 3.33 -19.45 13.59
CA PRO A 114 3.28 -19.97 12.23
C PRO A 114 1.87 -19.96 11.64
N GLU A 115 0.84 -20.14 12.46
CA GLU A 115 -0.55 -20.14 12.01
C GLU A 115 -0.99 -18.73 11.61
N ALA A 116 -0.66 -17.73 12.41
CA ALA A 116 -0.93 -16.32 12.09
C ALA A 116 -0.18 -15.86 10.83
N VAL A 117 1.05 -16.32 10.63
CA VAL A 117 1.81 -16.04 9.39
C VAL A 117 1.16 -16.72 8.19
N ARG A 118 0.72 -17.97 8.32
CA ARG A 118 0.03 -18.70 7.25
C ARG A 118 -1.29 -18.00 6.87
N GLU A 119 -2.10 -17.61 7.85
CA GLU A 119 -3.34 -16.86 7.61
C GLU A 119 -3.08 -15.53 6.89
N LEU A 120 -2.03 -14.80 7.26
CA LEU A 120 -1.63 -13.57 6.57
C LEU A 120 -1.30 -13.83 5.10
N VAL A 121 -0.55 -14.90 4.81
CA VAL A 121 -0.17 -15.29 3.44
C VAL A 121 -1.39 -15.69 2.62
N GLU A 122 -2.30 -16.52 3.16
CA GLU A 122 -3.52 -16.92 2.44
C GLU A 122 -4.43 -15.71 2.17
N HIS A 123 -4.63 -14.83 3.14
CA HIS A 123 -5.39 -13.60 2.91
C HIS A 123 -4.74 -12.65 1.89
N ALA A 124 -3.41 -12.61 1.84
CA ALA A 124 -2.68 -11.85 0.83
C ALA A 124 -2.82 -12.47 -0.56
N ARG A 125 -2.80 -13.81 -0.65
CA ARG A 125 -3.04 -14.58 -1.87
C ARG A 125 -4.44 -14.38 -2.41
N ASP A 126 -5.48 -14.49 -1.58
CA ASP A 126 -6.86 -14.25 -1.99
C ASP A 126 -7.03 -12.85 -2.58
N ALA A 127 -6.39 -11.85 -1.96
CA ALA A 127 -6.41 -10.48 -2.44
C ALA A 127 -5.63 -10.31 -3.77
N ALA A 128 -4.52 -11.02 -3.95
CA ALA A 128 -3.77 -11.06 -5.21
C ALA A 128 -4.62 -11.70 -6.34
N TRP A 129 -5.21 -12.87 -6.06
CA TRP A 129 -6.41 -13.47 -6.67
C TRP A 129 -7.36 -12.46 -7.30
N GLY A 130 -8.05 -11.76 -6.42
CA GLY A 130 -9.10 -10.84 -6.82
C GLY A 130 -8.61 -9.75 -7.77
N ASP A 131 -7.36 -9.27 -7.63
CA ASP A 131 -6.85 -8.25 -8.56
C ASP A 131 -6.58 -8.80 -9.95
N VAL A 132 -5.94 -9.96 -10.04
CA VAL A 132 -5.59 -10.58 -11.33
C VAL A 132 -6.88 -10.90 -12.06
N GLU A 133 -7.85 -11.49 -11.37
CA GLU A 133 -9.18 -11.77 -11.93
C GLU A 133 -9.87 -10.48 -12.38
N ALA A 134 -9.95 -9.45 -11.52
CA ALA A 134 -10.61 -8.20 -11.87
C ALA A 134 -9.89 -7.44 -13.00
N ASN A 135 -8.56 -7.56 -13.10
CA ASN A 135 -7.80 -6.99 -14.22
C ASN A 135 -8.05 -7.77 -15.50
N LEU A 136 -7.97 -9.10 -15.45
CA LEU A 136 -8.23 -9.98 -16.57
C LEU A 136 -9.65 -9.81 -17.10
N GLN A 137 -10.65 -9.79 -16.24
CA GLN A 137 -12.05 -9.59 -16.63
C GLN A 137 -12.27 -8.22 -17.28
N ARG A 138 -11.63 -7.15 -16.75
CA ARG A 138 -11.67 -5.83 -17.39
C ARG A 138 -11.01 -5.85 -18.77
N ARG A 139 -9.84 -6.48 -18.90
CA ARG A 139 -9.15 -6.59 -20.20
C ARG A 139 -9.94 -7.44 -21.18
N LEU A 140 -10.47 -8.58 -20.77
CA LEU A 140 -11.34 -9.43 -21.61
C LEU A 140 -12.63 -8.71 -22.00
N THR A 141 -13.20 -7.88 -21.13
CA THR A 141 -14.37 -7.07 -21.50
C THR A 141 -14.02 -6.05 -22.57
N VAL A 142 -12.85 -5.40 -22.48
CA VAL A 142 -12.44 -4.35 -23.43
C VAL A 142 -11.87 -4.94 -24.73
N GLU A 143 -10.96 -5.90 -24.65
CA GLU A 143 -10.29 -6.54 -25.78
C GLU A 143 -11.17 -7.63 -26.43
N GLY A 144 -12.03 -8.28 -25.64
CA GLY A 144 -12.98 -9.29 -26.10
C GLY A 144 -14.37 -8.73 -26.45
N MET A 145 -14.60 -7.43 -26.32
CA MET A 145 -15.75 -6.72 -26.90
C MET A 145 -15.67 -6.81 -28.42
N ARG A 146 -16.18 -7.91 -28.96
CA ARG A 146 -16.37 -8.07 -30.40
C ARG A 146 -17.71 -7.44 -30.80
N PRO A 147 -17.81 -6.86 -32.01
CA PRO A 147 -19.05 -6.29 -32.54
C PRO A 147 -20.28 -7.19 -32.40
N ASP A 148 -20.10 -8.49 -32.53
CA ASP A 148 -21.13 -9.54 -32.46
C ASP A 148 -21.59 -9.87 -31.04
N LEU A 149 -20.85 -9.46 -30.01
CA LEU A 149 -21.16 -9.73 -28.60
C LEU A 149 -21.82 -8.54 -27.88
N ASP A 150 -21.92 -7.38 -28.54
CA ASP A 150 -22.55 -6.19 -28.01
C ASP A 150 -23.90 -5.93 -28.72
N PRO A 151 -25.05 -6.15 -28.06
CA PRO A 151 -26.39 -5.98 -28.65
C PRO A 151 -26.66 -4.55 -29.14
N ASP A 152 -25.94 -3.57 -28.59
CA ASP A 152 -26.04 -2.16 -28.94
C ASP A 152 -24.95 -1.69 -29.90
N TYR A 153 -24.08 -2.60 -30.37
CA TYR A 153 -22.93 -2.25 -31.18
C TYR A 153 -23.32 -1.43 -32.40
N GLU A 154 -24.25 -1.93 -33.24
CA GLU A 154 -24.67 -1.23 -34.45
C GLU A 154 -25.33 0.11 -34.15
N ARG A 155 -26.11 0.21 -33.07
CA ARG A 155 -26.73 1.46 -32.62
C ARG A 155 -25.71 2.49 -32.17
N MET A 156 -24.67 2.05 -31.45
CA MET A 156 -23.65 2.92 -30.87
C MET A 156 -22.44 3.13 -31.77
N ARG A 157 -22.31 2.37 -32.86
CA ARG A 157 -21.13 2.36 -33.73
C ARG A 157 -20.80 3.74 -34.27
N ALA A 158 -21.80 4.46 -34.79
CA ALA A 158 -21.60 5.79 -35.35
C ALA A 158 -21.04 6.77 -34.29
N ALA A 159 -21.62 6.77 -33.09
CA ALA A 159 -21.16 7.61 -31.97
C ALA A 159 -19.74 7.21 -31.51
N ARG A 160 -19.43 5.91 -31.43
CA ARG A 160 -18.09 5.41 -31.08
C ARG A 160 -17.04 5.82 -32.12
N MET A 161 -17.33 5.67 -33.41
CA MET A 161 -16.41 6.10 -34.49
C MET A 161 -16.20 7.62 -34.49
N GLN A 162 -17.22 8.39 -34.15
CA GLN A 162 -17.10 9.84 -33.99
C GLN A 162 -16.24 10.20 -32.77
N SER A 163 -16.42 9.53 -31.63
CA SER A 163 -15.58 9.70 -30.43
C SER A 163 -14.12 9.33 -30.71
N LEU A 164 -13.87 8.21 -31.40
CA LEU A 164 -12.52 7.78 -31.79
C LEU A 164 -11.81 8.87 -32.60
N ARG A 165 -12.52 9.46 -33.58
CA ARG A 165 -11.96 10.50 -34.46
C ARG A 165 -11.72 11.81 -33.74
N LEU A 166 -12.63 12.23 -32.85
CA LEU A 166 -12.60 13.56 -32.24
C LEU A 166 -11.86 13.61 -30.90
N VAL A 167 -11.72 12.48 -30.20
CA VAL A 167 -11.14 12.43 -28.85
C VAL A 167 -9.90 11.54 -28.84
N ASP A 168 -10.04 10.26 -29.22
CA ASP A 168 -8.98 9.28 -29.00
C ASP A 168 -7.77 9.47 -29.91
N LEU A 169 -8.00 9.68 -31.22
CA LEU A 169 -6.91 9.93 -32.17
C LEU A 169 -6.13 11.24 -31.87
N PRO A 170 -6.79 12.38 -31.56
CA PRO A 170 -6.08 13.57 -31.11
C PRO A 170 -5.30 13.37 -29.81
N ARG A 171 -5.87 12.65 -28.83
CA ARG A 171 -5.19 12.33 -27.57
C ARG A 171 -3.95 11.46 -27.80
N LEU A 172 -4.05 10.46 -28.67
CA LEU A 172 -2.92 9.60 -29.06
C LEU A 172 -1.84 10.41 -29.78
N ALA A 173 -2.22 11.28 -30.71
CA ALA A 173 -1.26 12.16 -31.40
C ALA A 173 -0.53 13.09 -30.43
N ALA A 174 -1.24 13.66 -29.45
CA ALA A 174 -0.64 14.47 -28.39
C ALA A 174 0.33 13.66 -27.51
N HIS A 175 -0.07 12.46 -27.08
CA HIS A 175 0.77 11.57 -26.28
C HIS A 175 2.04 11.17 -27.05
N ARG A 176 1.91 10.78 -28.32
CA ARG A 176 3.05 10.42 -29.16
C ARG A 176 4.04 11.58 -29.33
N ARG A 177 3.56 12.81 -29.53
CA ARG A 177 4.42 14.01 -29.58
C ARG A 177 5.21 14.21 -28.28
N HIS A 178 4.56 14.02 -27.13
CA HIS A 178 5.21 14.15 -25.83
C HIS A 178 6.30 13.08 -25.61
N VAL A 179 6.02 11.81 -25.98
CA VAL A 179 6.99 10.72 -25.89
C VAL A 179 8.18 10.97 -26.83
N THR A 180 7.94 11.44 -28.05
CA THR A 180 9.03 11.76 -28.99
C THR A 180 9.87 12.96 -28.56
N ALA A 181 9.25 13.98 -27.95
CA ALA A 181 9.97 15.15 -27.43
C ALA A 181 10.86 14.76 -26.24
N ALA A 182 10.32 13.99 -25.28
CA ALA A 182 11.09 13.48 -24.14
C ALA A 182 12.26 12.57 -24.58
N ALA A 183 12.05 11.75 -25.62
CA ALA A 183 13.12 10.92 -26.19
C ALA A 183 14.20 11.74 -26.90
N ALA A 184 13.82 12.86 -27.55
CA ALA A 184 14.76 13.76 -28.20
C ALA A 184 15.58 14.58 -27.18
N GLU A 185 14.96 15.03 -26.08
CA GLU A 185 15.66 15.67 -24.96
C GLU A 185 16.65 14.71 -24.30
N ALA A 186 16.25 13.46 -24.05
CA ALA A 186 17.13 12.45 -23.47
C ALA A 186 18.30 12.05 -24.39
N ALA A 187 18.14 12.17 -25.72
CA ALA A 187 19.20 11.91 -26.69
C ALA A 187 20.12 13.13 -26.95
N GLY A 188 19.65 14.34 -26.64
CA GLY A 188 20.40 15.58 -26.79
C GLY A 188 21.27 15.95 -25.59
N ASP A 189 21.14 15.24 -24.46
CA ASP A 189 21.84 15.50 -23.19
C ASP A 189 22.99 14.50 -22.91
N ALA A 190 23.58 13.93 -23.96
CA ALA A 190 24.83 13.15 -23.84
C ALA A 190 26.01 14.14 -23.86
N PRO A 191 26.74 14.35 -22.75
CA PRO A 191 27.93 15.19 -22.75
C PRO A 191 29.09 14.41 -23.37
N ASP A 192 29.84 15.06 -24.27
CA ASP A 192 31.20 14.67 -24.66
C ASP A 192 32.18 14.76 -23.48
#